data_AF-E1WZR7-F1
#
_entry.id   AF-E1WZR7-F1
#
_cell.length_a   1.000
_cell.length_b   1.000
_cell.length_c   1.000
_cell.angle_alpha   90.00
_cell.angle_beta   90.00
_cell.angle_gamma   90.00
#
_symmetry.space_group_name_H-M   'P 1'
#
loop_
_entity.id
_entity.type
_entity.pdbx_description
1 polymer ?
#
loop_
_entity_poly.entity_id
_entity_poly.type
_entity_poly.pdbx_seq_one_letter_code
_entity_poly.pdbx_strand_id
1 'polypeptide(L)'
;MHVFSWDNSNSSVIRRVGINLKLEEKILETLSFFNPMTLEQIYLDFDEDFLLENSNYTYEDLISALARLEKCGKLKSSGKEKSKTWIRVYPKKGLLSRLLGYLK
;
A
#
# COMPACT_ATOMS: atom_id res chain seq x y z
N MET A 1 2.82 -24.04 38.39
CA MET A 1 2.06 -23.60 37.21
C MET A 1 2.22 -22.09 37.11
N HIS A 2 3.13 -21.60 36.27
CA HIS A 2 3.28 -20.16 36.03
C HIS A 2 2.25 -19.74 34.98
N VAL A 3 1.24 -18.98 35.42
CA VAL A 3 0.28 -18.33 34.53
C VAL A 3 1.01 -17.17 33.86
N PHE A 4 1.33 -17.35 32.58
CA PHE A 4 1.95 -16.35 31.74
C PHE A 4 0.90 -15.28 31.41
N SER A 5 0.82 -14.24 32.24
CA SER A 5 0.03 -13.05 31.97
C SER A 5 0.65 -12.31 30.79
N TRP A 6 0.03 -12.41 29.63
CA TRP A 6 0.38 -11.61 28.46
C TRP A 6 -0.18 -10.19 28.66
N ASP A 7 0.67 -9.31 29.19
CA ASP A 7 0.39 -7.88 29.30
C ASP A 7 0.27 -7.27 27.89
N ASN A 8 -0.96 -6.92 27.52
CA ASN A 8 -1.32 -6.31 26.24
C ASN A 8 -1.04 -4.79 26.27
N SER A 9 0.21 -4.43 26.59
CA SER A 9 0.67 -3.04 26.67
C SER A 9 1.72 -2.69 25.62
N ASN A 10 1.82 -3.49 24.55
CA ASN A 10 2.85 -3.33 23.51
C ASN A 10 2.35 -2.74 22.18
N SER A 11 1.18 -2.09 22.17
CA SER A 11 0.64 -1.50 20.93
C SER A 11 1.14 -0.08 20.62
N SER A 12 1.96 0.52 21.48
CA SER A 12 2.39 1.93 21.35
C SER A 12 3.88 2.14 21.00
N VAL A 13 4.66 1.07 20.72
CA VAL A 13 6.13 1.14 20.59
C VAL A 13 6.66 0.76 19.19
N ILE A 14 5.95 1.14 18.11
CA ILE A 14 6.56 1.19 16.76
C ILE A 14 6.34 2.57 16.13
N ARG A 15 6.83 3.61 16.80
CA ARG A 15 7.01 4.97 16.22
C ARG A 15 8.44 5.14 15.72
N ARG A 16 8.86 4.32 14.76
CA ARG A 16 10.09 4.52 13.98
C ARG A 16 9.69 4.57 12.51
N VAL A 17 9.68 5.77 11.90
CA VAL A 17 9.52 6.01 10.45
C VAL A 17 8.59 4.96 9.81
N GLY A 18 7.34 4.97 10.28
CA GLY A 18 6.47 3.78 10.32
C GLY A 18 6.04 3.33 8.94
N ILE A 19 6.35 2.08 8.60
CA ILE A 19 5.71 1.39 7.50
C ILE A 19 4.22 1.25 7.82
N ASN A 20 3.38 2.12 7.25
CA ASN A 20 1.92 2.02 7.41
C ASN A 20 1.37 0.93 6.49
N LEU A 21 1.49 -0.33 6.92
CA LEU A 21 1.03 -1.51 6.17
C LEU A 21 -0.47 -1.45 5.88
N LYS A 22 -1.28 -0.96 6.83
CA LYS A 22 -2.73 -0.81 6.65
C LYS A 22 -3.09 0.18 5.53
N LEU A 23 -2.40 1.32 5.47
CA LEU A 23 -2.62 2.32 4.43
C LEU A 23 -2.22 1.78 3.06
N GLU A 24 -1.09 1.08 2.97
CA GLU A 24 -0.67 0.45 1.71
C GLU A 24 -1.64 -0.61 1.22
N GLU A 25 -2.13 -1.46 2.12
CA GLU A 25 -3.14 -2.47 1.81
C GLU A 25 -4.42 -1.81 1.30
N LYS A 26 -4.88 -0.74 1.97
CA LYS A 26 -6.06 0.02 1.53
C LYS A 26 -5.85 0.67 0.16
N ILE A 27 -4.72 1.32 -0.08
CA ILE A 27 -4.38 1.88 -1.40
C ILE A 27 -4.38 0.79 -2.49
N LEU A 28 -3.82 -0.38 -2.19
CA LEU A 28 -3.78 -1.49 -3.15
C LEU A 28 -5.18 -2.06 -3.41
N GLU A 29 -6.04 -2.12 -2.38
CA GLU A 29 -7.45 -2.48 -2.51
C GLU A 29 -8.19 -1.48 -3.40
N THR A 30 -8.07 -0.18 -3.13
CA THR A 30 -8.64 0.91 -3.95
C THR A 30 -8.16 0.83 -5.40
N LEU A 31 -6.86 0.66 -5.63
CA LEU A 31 -6.29 0.57 -6.98
C LEU A 31 -6.45 -0.82 -7.63
N SER A 32 -7.14 -1.76 -6.98
CA SER A 32 -7.36 -3.12 -7.51
C SER A 32 -8.28 -3.15 -8.74
N PHE A 33 -9.10 -2.11 -8.93
CA PHE A 33 -10.00 -1.96 -10.08
C PHE A 33 -9.29 -1.66 -11.41
N PHE A 34 -7.95 -1.66 -11.43
CA PHE A 34 -7.11 -1.36 -12.62
C PHE A 34 -7.41 0.00 -13.26
N ASN A 35 -8.06 0.90 -12.54
CA ASN A 35 -8.31 2.25 -12.99
C ASN A 35 -7.16 3.16 -12.52
N PRO A 36 -6.53 3.95 -13.40
CA PRO A 36 -5.63 5.01 -12.97
C PRO A 36 -6.40 6.05 -12.14
N MET A 37 -5.96 6.28 -10.91
CA MET A 37 -6.58 7.26 -10.01
C MET A 37 -5.58 8.33 -9.58
N THR A 38 -6.04 9.57 -9.44
CA THR A 38 -5.27 10.64 -8.80
C THR A 38 -5.22 10.46 -7.29
N LEU A 39 -4.39 11.24 -6.63
CA LEU A 39 -4.25 11.20 -5.18
C LEU A 39 -5.56 11.53 -4.46
N GLU A 40 -6.28 12.54 -4.97
CA GLU A 40 -7.57 12.97 -4.45
C GLU A 40 -8.63 11.88 -4.64
N GLN A 41 -8.64 11.21 -5.79
CA GLN A 41 -9.55 10.09 -6.04
C GLN A 41 -9.29 8.93 -5.09
N ILE A 42 -8.02 8.57 -4.85
CA ILE A 42 -7.65 7.52 -3.89
C ILE A 42 -8.12 7.89 -2.48
N TYR A 43 -7.96 9.16 -2.08
CA TYR A 43 -8.40 9.63 -0.77
C TYR A 43 -9.92 9.61 -0.60
N LEU A 44 -10.67 9.97 -1.65
CA LEU A 44 -12.14 9.96 -1.64
C LEU A 44 -12.73 8.54 -1.65
N ASP A 45 -12.00 7.57 -2.19
CA ASP A 45 -12.39 6.15 -2.19
C ASP A 45 -12.14 5.45 -0.84
N PHE A 46 -11.55 6.14 0.15
CA PHE A 46 -11.40 5.58 1.48
C PHE A 46 -12.73 5.60 2.24
N ASP A 47 -13.06 4.47 2.87
CA ASP A 47 -14.25 4.34 3.70
C ASP A 47 -14.17 5.29 4.90
N GLU A 48 -15.32 5.86 5.28
CA GLU A 48 -15.43 6.79 6.41
C GLU A 48 -14.92 6.16 7.70
N ASP A 49 -15.23 4.87 7.94
CA ASP A 49 -14.74 4.10 9.09
C ASP A 49 -13.21 4.02 9.12
N PHE A 50 -12.56 3.85 7.96
CA PHE A 50 -11.10 3.79 7.87
C PHE A 50 -10.45 5.14 8.17
N LEU A 51 -11.05 6.23 7.71
CA LEU A 51 -10.60 7.60 7.99
C LEU A 51 -10.81 7.97 9.47
N LEU A 52 -11.90 7.53 10.07
CA LEU A 52 -12.20 7.75 11.49
C LEU A 52 -11.25 6.96 12.40
N GLU A 53 -10.98 5.70 12.08
CA GLU A 53 -10.03 4.86 12.83
C GLU A 53 -8.57 5.34 12.68
N ASN A 54 -8.26 5.99 11.56
CA ASN A 54 -6.91 6.42 11.24
C ASN A 54 -6.83 7.93 10.93
N SER A 55 -7.51 8.74 11.75
CA SER A 55 -7.58 10.20 11.61
C SER A 55 -6.21 10.91 11.69
N ASN A 56 -5.15 10.18 12.05
CA ASN A 56 -3.78 10.66 12.09
C ASN A 56 -3.06 10.58 10.73
N TYR A 57 -3.66 9.96 9.72
CA TYR A 57 -3.05 9.90 8.40
C TYR A 57 -3.02 11.28 7.75
N THR A 58 -1.81 11.74 7.48
CA THR A 58 -1.59 12.99 6.77
C THR A 58 -1.51 12.75 5.27
N TYR A 59 -1.70 13.82 4.50
CA TYR A 59 -1.45 13.82 3.07
C TYR A 59 -0.01 13.37 2.73
N GLU A 60 0.96 13.72 3.57
CA GLU A 60 2.37 13.32 3.41
C GLU A 60 2.56 11.80 3.59
N ASP A 61 1.81 11.17 4.49
CA ASP A 61 1.83 9.72 4.68
C ASP A 61 1.29 8.98 3.45
N LEU A 62 0.21 9.51 2.84
CA LEU A 62 -0.37 8.94 1.62
C LEU A 62 0.61 9.02 0.44
N ILE A 63 1.26 10.18 0.24
CA ILE A 63 2.29 10.35 -0.78
C ILE A 63 3.46 9.40 -0.53
N SER A 64 3.91 9.29 0.72
CA SER A 64 5.03 8.43 1.11
C SER A 64 4.71 6.95 0.87
N ALA A 65 3.48 6.52 1.17
CA ALA A 65 3.00 5.18 0.90
C ALA A 65 2.94 4.88 -0.61
N LEU A 66 2.39 5.79 -1.42
CA LEU A 66 2.36 5.66 -2.87
C LEU A 66 3.77 5.58 -3.48
N ALA A 67 4.69 6.43 -3.03
CA ALA A 67 6.07 6.42 -3.48
C ALA A 67 6.78 5.10 -3.10
N ARG A 68 6.48 4.52 -1.94
CA ARG A 68 7.02 3.22 -1.52
C ARG A 68 6.47 2.08 -2.37
N LEU A 69 5.16 2.05 -2.58
CA LEU A 69 4.51 1.05 -3.43
C LEU A 69 4.99 1.11 -4.89
N GLU A 70 5.29 2.32 -5.39
CA GLU A 70 5.92 2.55 -6.70
C GLU A 70 7.35 1.99 -6.72
N LYS A 71 8.17 2.27 -5.70
CA LYS A 71 9.52 1.68 -5.56
C LYS A 71 9.49 0.15 -5.46
N CYS A 72 8.47 -0.42 -4.82
CA CYS A 72 8.27 -1.86 -4.74
C CYS A 72 7.73 -2.50 -6.04
N GLY A 73 7.43 -1.71 -7.08
CA GLY A 73 6.89 -2.18 -8.34
C GLY A 73 5.45 -2.70 -8.26
N LYS A 74 4.73 -2.40 -7.16
CA LYS A 74 3.31 -2.77 -6.98
C LYS A 74 2.38 -1.75 -7.64
N LEU A 75 2.84 -0.51 -7.80
CA LEU A 75 2.13 0.55 -8.51
C LEU A 75 3.00 1.08 -9.64
N LYS A 76 2.34 1.59 -10.67
CA LYS A 76 2.95 2.41 -11.71
C LYS A 76 2.28 3.77 -11.71
N SER A 77 3.07 4.82 -11.79
CA SER A 77 2.55 6.16 -11.97
C SER A 77 2.55 6.59 -13.44
N SER A 78 1.64 7.49 -13.79
CA SER A 78 1.56 8.11 -15.11
C SER A 78 1.15 9.58 -14.98
N GLY A 79 1.58 10.43 -15.90
CA GLY A 79 1.28 11.88 -15.88
C GLY A 79 2.41 12.75 -15.31
N LYS A 80 2.16 14.06 -15.23
CA LYS A 80 3.09 15.08 -14.72
C LYS A 80 2.55 15.64 -13.41
N GLU A 81 3.41 15.80 -12.39
CA GLU A 81 3.16 16.42 -11.07
C GLU A 81 1.69 16.54 -10.63
N LYS A 82 0.94 17.54 -11.13
CA LYS A 82 -0.45 17.84 -10.73
C LYS A 82 -1.51 16.88 -11.26
N SER A 83 -1.19 16.11 -12.31
CA SER A 83 -2.06 15.07 -12.87
C SER A 83 -1.42 13.69 -12.75
N LYS A 84 -0.56 13.49 -11.74
CA LYS A 84 0.02 12.19 -11.44
C LYS A 84 -1.10 11.24 -11.04
N THR A 85 -1.20 10.15 -11.78
CA THR A 85 -2.14 9.05 -11.54
C THR A 85 -1.36 7.81 -11.16
N TRP A 86 -1.96 6.95 -10.36
CA TRP A 86 -1.40 5.66 -9.96
C TRP A 86 -2.34 4.53 -10.39
N ILE A 87 -1.75 3.44 -10.84
CA ILE A 87 -2.46 2.21 -11.20
C ILE A 87 -1.72 1.02 -10.60
N ARG A 88 -2.49 0.03 -10.12
CA ARG A 88 -1.91 -1.21 -9.60
C ARG A 88 -1.28 -2.05 -10.69
N VAL A 89 -0.07 -2.51 -10.43
CA VAL A 89 0.69 -3.42 -11.30
C VAL A 89 0.89 -4.74 -10.58
N TYR A 90 0.46 -5.80 -11.24
CA TYR A 90 0.71 -7.16 -10.77
C TYR A 90 1.94 -7.75 -11.48
N PRO A 91 2.81 -8.46 -10.75
CA PRO A 91 3.93 -9.14 -11.37
C PRO A 91 3.42 -10.18 -12.36
N LYS A 92 3.90 -10.12 -13.61
CA LYS A 92 3.53 -11.08 -14.66
C LYS A 92 4.14 -12.44 -14.34
N LYS A 93 3.32 -13.38 -13.88
CA LYS A 93 3.67 -14.80 -13.84
C LYS A 93 3.78 -15.29 -15.30
N GLY A 94 4.96 -15.71 -15.78
CA GLY A 94 4.98 -16.62 -16.93
C GLY A 94 6.00 -16.45 -18.06
N LEU A 95 6.99 -15.55 -17.99
CA LEU A 95 8.06 -15.54 -19.02
C LEU A 95 9.29 -16.36 -18.59
N LEU A 96 9.66 -16.32 -17.31
CA LEU A 96 10.79 -17.08 -16.78
C LEU A 96 10.50 -18.58 -16.68
N SER A 97 9.24 -18.96 -16.44
CA SER A 97 8.82 -20.37 -16.43
C SER A 97 8.88 -21.02 -17.82
N ARG A 98 8.76 -20.24 -18.90
CA ARG A 98 8.87 -20.74 -20.28
C ARG A 98 10.32 -20.96 -20.73
N LEU A 99 11.25 -20.12 -20.28
CA LEU A 99 12.68 -20.24 -20.59
C LEU A 99 13.38 -21.36 -19.80
N LEU A 100 13.00 -21.59 -18.55
CA LEU A 100 13.54 -22.70 -17.73
C LEU A 100 13.10 -24.09 -18.23
N GLY A 101 12.05 -24.19 -19.04
CA GLY A 101 11.63 -25.45 -19.65
C GLY A 101 12.52 -25.94 -20.79
N TYR A 102 13.35 -25.06 -21.39
CA TYR A 102 14.24 -25.40 -22.50
C TYR A 102 15.67 -25.73 -22.08
N LEU A 103 16.00 -25.63 -20.78
CA LEU A 103 17.31 -25.98 -20.23
C LEU A 103 17.34 -27.39 -19.57
N LYS A 104 16.29 -28.19 -19.78
CA LYS A 104 16.23 -29.59 -19.33
C LYS A 104 16.60 -30.54 -20.46
#